data_AF-A0A7Y5AS60-F1
#
_entry.id   AF-A0A7Y5AS60-F1
#
_cell.length_a   1.000
_cell.length_b   1.000
_cell.length_c   1.000
_cell.angle_alpha   90.00
_cell.angle_beta   90.00
_cell.angle_gamma   90.00
#
_symmetry.space_group_name_H-M   'P 1'
#
loop_
_entity.id
_entity.type
_entity.pdbx_description
1 polymer ?
#
loop_
_entity_poly.entity_id
_entity_poly.type
_entity_poly.pdbx_seq_one_letter_code
_entity_poly.pdbx_strand_id
1 'polypeptide(L)'
;MLKSILIALSLMFLSVVTLSQPVQAGPILTQEFFAEDAGGDIISIGAISFDTDNVDEWFPGTGDLLAWESFTLFGLEIDTSFFFVSVGFNPEDLYAGLEYLSFDVTDVGMTMAFQGFFDLNNQSLPPQFTMFDFASGELTVSDVFSPGQASVVSAPATLWLLFASAGGLLLRQRRQNMV
;
A
#
# COMPACT_ATOMS: atom_id res chain seq x y z
N MET A 1 8.17 -45.16 -18.87
CA MET A 1 7.19 -44.19 -18.33
C MET A 1 7.74 -43.42 -17.12
N LEU A 2 8.28 -44.08 -16.07
CA LEU A 2 8.82 -43.39 -14.88
C LEU A 2 9.96 -42.40 -15.19
N LYS A 3 10.88 -42.75 -16.10
CA LYS A 3 12.01 -41.89 -16.52
C LYS A 3 11.56 -40.59 -17.19
N SER A 4 10.50 -40.65 -18.00
CA SER A 4 9.94 -39.49 -18.71
C SER A 4 9.24 -38.51 -17.75
N ILE A 5 8.58 -39.05 -16.71
CA ILE A 5 7.95 -38.25 -15.65
C ILE A 5 8.99 -37.54 -14.78
N LEU A 6 10.08 -38.24 -14.43
CA LEU A 6 11.21 -37.66 -13.68
C LEU A 6 11.90 -36.54 -14.45
N ILE A 7 12.07 -36.69 -15.77
CA ILE A 7 12.65 -35.66 -16.64
C ILE A 7 11.72 -34.44 -16.74
N ALA A 8 10.40 -34.66 -16.88
CA ALA A 8 9.42 -33.56 -16.91
C ALA A 8 9.33 -32.81 -15.57
N LEU A 9 9.37 -33.53 -14.44
CA LEU A 9 9.43 -32.92 -13.10
C LEU A 9 10.71 -32.12 -12.90
N SER A 10 11.85 -32.65 -13.36
CA SER A 10 13.15 -31.99 -13.25
C SER A 10 13.23 -30.73 -14.12
N LEU A 11 12.65 -30.74 -15.33
CA LEU A 11 12.57 -29.57 -16.20
C LEU A 11 11.61 -28.51 -15.65
N MET A 12 10.49 -28.91 -15.03
CA MET A 12 9.62 -27.99 -14.29
C MET A 12 10.37 -27.35 -13.11
N PHE A 13 11.08 -28.14 -12.30
CA PHE A 13 11.88 -27.62 -11.18
C PHE A 13 12.99 -26.67 -11.66
N LEU A 14 13.67 -26.97 -12.76
CA LEU A 14 14.70 -26.10 -13.33
C LEU A 14 14.13 -24.77 -13.86
N SER A 15 12.90 -24.80 -14.41
CA SER A 15 12.22 -23.59 -14.90
C SER A 15 11.75 -22.66 -13.77
N VAL A 16 11.57 -23.16 -12.54
CA VAL A 16 11.25 -22.33 -11.37
C VAL A 16 12.48 -21.56 -10.88
N VAL A 17 13.70 -22.09 -11.08
CA VAL A 17 14.95 -21.48 -10.57
C VAL A 17 15.45 -20.35 -11.47
N THR A 18 15.03 -20.29 -12.74
CA THR A 18 15.50 -19.29 -13.71
C THR A 18 14.52 -18.14 -13.96
N LEU A 19 13.35 -18.14 -13.32
CA LEU A 19 12.49 -16.97 -13.33
C LEU A 19 13.14 -15.97 -12.37
N SER A 20 13.63 -14.86 -12.91
CA SER A 20 13.84 -13.63 -12.16
C SER A 20 12.66 -13.50 -11.21
N GLN A 21 12.90 -13.55 -9.88
CA GLN A 21 11.84 -13.34 -8.93
C GLN A 21 11.18 -12.02 -9.33
N PRO A 22 9.87 -11.99 -9.67
CA PRO A 22 9.21 -10.71 -9.62
C PRO A 22 9.48 -10.19 -8.22
N VAL A 23 9.94 -8.94 -8.09
CA VAL A 23 9.90 -8.21 -6.82
C VAL A 23 8.55 -8.56 -6.22
N GLN A 24 8.56 -9.39 -5.18
CA GLN A 24 7.32 -9.84 -4.58
C GLN A 24 6.75 -8.57 -3.98
N ALA A 25 5.57 -8.13 -4.44
CA ALA A 25 4.88 -7.04 -3.78
C ALA A 25 4.76 -7.39 -2.28
N GLY A 26 5.00 -6.43 -1.41
CA GLY A 26 4.70 -6.56 0.00
C GLY A 26 3.19 -6.50 0.22
N PRO A 27 2.73 -6.72 1.46
CA PRO A 27 1.36 -6.40 1.83
C PRO A 27 1.00 -4.95 1.45
N ILE A 28 -0.21 -4.75 0.92
CA ILE A 28 -0.75 -3.41 0.71
C ILE A 28 -1.40 -2.96 2.01
N LEU A 29 -0.88 -1.90 2.62
CA LEU A 29 -1.45 -1.23 3.79
C LEU A 29 -2.30 -0.06 3.32
N THR A 30 -3.55 0.00 3.79
CA THR A 30 -4.46 1.12 3.54
C THR A 30 -4.90 1.74 4.84
N GLN A 31 -4.68 3.05 4.98
CA GLN A 31 -5.05 3.86 6.13
C GLN A 31 -6.08 4.91 5.72
N GLU A 32 -7.28 4.84 6.31
CA GLU A 32 -8.28 5.90 6.18
C GLU A 32 -8.03 7.04 7.18
N PHE A 33 -8.45 8.24 6.80
CA PHE A 33 -8.33 9.46 7.60
C PHE A 33 -9.70 10.08 7.85
N PHE A 34 -9.88 10.62 9.06
CA PHE A 34 -11.11 11.23 9.52
C PHE A 34 -10.87 12.61 10.11
N ALA A 35 -11.80 13.55 9.91
CA ALA A 35 -11.81 14.84 10.58
C ALA A 35 -13.22 15.15 11.09
N GLU A 36 -13.32 16.13 11.98
CA GLU A 36 -14.61 16.67 12.43
C GLU A 36 -15.06 17.75 11.44
N ASP A 37 -16.32 17.71 11.00
CA ASP A 37 -16.88 18.77 10.17
C ASP A 37 -17.34 19.97 11.02
N ALA A 38 -17.80 21.04 10.36
CA ALA A 38 -18.28 22.23 11.07
C ALA A 38 -19.53 21.97 11.95
N GLY A 39 -20.23 20.85 11.75
CA GLY A 39 -21.37 20.41 12.54
C GLY A 39 -21.01 19.53 13.73
N GLY A 40 -19.74 19.11 13.85
CA GLY A 40 -19.27 18.20 14.88
C GLY A 40 -19.33 16.72 14.49
N ASP A 41 -19.67 16.40 13.23
CA ASP A 41 -19.75 15.03 12.75
C ASP A 41 -18.38 14.55 12.25
N ILE A 42 -18.02 13.30 12.61
CA ILE A 42 -16.78 12.69 12.12
C ILE A 42 -17.01 12.22 10.68
N ILE A 43 -16.25 12.80 9.75
CA ILE A 43 -16.30 12.50 8.32
C ILE A 43 -14.98 11.89 7.84
N SER A 44 -15.05 10.98 6.87
CA SER A 44 -13.85 10.51 6.16
C SER A 44 -13.35 11.62 5.24
N ILE A 45 -12.07 11.95 5.36
CA ILE A 45 -11.41 12.95 4.53
C ILE A 45 -10.53 12.34 3.45
N GLY A 46 -10.34 11.02 3.44
CA GLY A 46 -9.48 10.37 2.46
C GLY A 46 -8.81 9.11 2.97
N ALA A 47 -7.89 8.59 2.17
CA ALA A 47 -7.11 7.41 2.49
C ALA A 47 -5.80 7.37 1.69
N ILE A 48 -4.78 6.74 2.27
CA ILE A 48 -3.55 6.35 1.57
C ILE A 48 -3.45 4.83 1.55
N SER A 49 -3.03 4.28 0.41
CA SER A 49 -2.77 2.86 0.20
C SER A 49 -1.40 2.72 -0.44
N PHE A 50 -0.54 1.87 0.11
CA PHE A 50 0.81 1.66 -0.41
C PHE A 50 1.27 0.23 -0.13
N ASP A 51 2.18 -0.26 -0.97
CA ASP A 51 2.93 -1.48 -0.74
C ASP A 51 4.00 -1.22 0.32
N THR A 52 4.03 -2.02 1.40
CA THR A 52 5.03 -1.87 2.46
C THR A 52 6.47 -2.05 1.97
N ASP A 53 6.69 -2.75 0.85
CA ASP A 53 8.01 -2.91 0.24
C ASP A 53 8.45 -1.68 -0.58
N ASN A 54 7.55 -0.70 -0.82
CA ASN A 54 7.85 0.57 -1.47
C ASN A 54 8.31 1.68 -0.49
N VAL A 55 8.71 1.30 0.72
CA VAL A 55 9.23 2.23 1.74
C VAL A 55 10.76 2.20 1.71
N ASP A 56 11.39 3.34 1.47
CA ASP A 56 12.84 3.52 1.65
C ASP A 56 13.13 3.69 3.15
N GLU A 57 13.32 2.56 3.83
CA GLU A 57 13.42 2.48 5.28
C GLU A 57 14.75 3.02 5.83
N TRP A 58 14.67 3.97 6.77
CA TRP A 58 15.80 4.30 7.67
C TRP A 58 15.75 3.51 8.97
N PHE A 59 14.58 2.95 9.31
CA PHE A 59 14.33 2.07 10.45
C PHE A 59 13.24 1.06 10.04
N PRO A 60 13.20 -0.17 10.58
CA PRO A 60 12.17 -1.14 10.19
C PRO A 60 10.75 -0.58 10.33
N GLY A 61 10.00 -0.59 9.23
CA GLY A 61 8.64 -0.03 9.14
C GLY A 61 8.56 1.50 9.16
N THR A 62 9.68 2.23 9.06
CA THR A 62 9.68 3.71 9.00
C THR A 62 10.63 4.23 7.92
N GLY A 63 10.11 5.06 7.03
CA GLY A 63 10.85 5.56 5.89
C GLY A 63 10.03 6.47 4.99
N ASP A 64 10.61 6.80 3.84
CA ASP A 64 9.93 7.56 2.79
C ASP A 64 9.24 6.62 1.80
N LEU A 65 7.99 6.90 1.46
CA LEU A 65 7.28 6.20 0.38
C LEU A 65 7.88 6.59 -0.97
N LEU A 66 8.37 5.59 -1.68
CA LEU A 66 8.82 5.73 -3.07
C LEU A 66 7.65 5.81 -4.04
N ALA A 67 6.54 5.15 -3.72
CA ALA A 67 5.29 5.18 -4.46
C ALA A 67 4.11 4.79 -3.55
N TRP A 68 2.90 5.22 -3.91
CA TRP A 68 1.64 4.77 -3.33
C TRP A 68 0.75 4.16 -4.42
N GLU A 69 -0.11 3.22 -4.02
CA GLU A 69 -1.10 2.59 -4.89
C GLU A 69 -2.31 3.51 -5.10
N SER A 70 -2.72 4.22 -4.05
CA SER A 70 -3.74 5.25 -4.12
C SER A 70 -3.58 6.23 -2.98
N PHE A 71 -3.73 7.52 -3.24
CA PHE A 71 -3.81 8.52 -2.19
C PHE A 71 -4.90 9.52 -2.56
N THR A 72 -5.92 9.63 -1.71
CA THR A 72 -7.04 10.54 -1.91
C THR A 72 -7.25 11.41 -0.69
N LEU A 73 -7.55 12.69 -0.90
CA LEU A 73 -7.92 13.65 0.14
C LEU A 73 -9.07 14.52 -0.37
N PHE A 74 -10.12 14.67 0.43
CA PHE A 74 -11.34 15.43 0.11
C PHE A 74 -11.97 15.10 -1.25
N GLY A 75 -11.87 13.83 -1.65
CA GLY A 75 -12.36 13.33 -2.94
C GLY A 75 -11.47 13.67 -4.14
N LEU A 76 -10.30 14.25 -3.90
CA LEU A 76 -9.27 14.53 -4.92
C LEU A 76 -8.19 13.45 -4.88
N GLU A 77 -7.75 13.02 -6.06
CA GLU A 77 -6.63 12.10 -6.23
C GLU A 77 -5.31 12.87 -6.14
N ILE A 78 -4.38 12.34 -5.36
CA ILE A 78 -3.07 12.94 -5.11
C ILE A 78 -2.04 12.37 -6.09
N ASP A 79 -1.30 13.27 -6.74
CA ASP A 79 -0.33 12.92 -7.80
C ASP A 79 1.11 13.07 -7.34
N THR A 80 1.45 14.25 -6.81
CA THR A 80 2.85 14.63 -6.58
C THR A 80 3.11 15.01 -5.13
N SER A 81 4.33 14.71 -4.69
CA SER A 81 4.92 15.17 -3.44
C SER A 81 5.95 16.27 -3.74
N PHE A 82 5.96 17.35 -2.96
CA PHE A 82 6.98 18.40 -3.07
C PHE A 82 8.26 18.07 -2.30
N PHE A 83 8.18 17.18 -1.32
CA PHE A 83 9.31 16.63 -0.58
C PHE A 83 9.19 15.10 -0.57
N PHE A 84 8.76 14.55 0.55
CA PHE A 84 8.58 13.13 0.76
C PHE A 84 7.24 12.89 1.47
N VAL A 85 6.67 11.71 1.22
CA VAL A 85 5.62 11.17 2.07
C VAL A 85 6.30 10.17 2.99
N SER A 86 6.51 10.55 4.24
CA SER A 86 7.18 9.70 5.22
C SER A 86 6.13 8.95 6.05
N VAL A 87 6.32 7.65 6.24
CA VAL A 87 5.39 6.77 6.96
C VAL A 87 6.12 6.01 8.06
N GLY A 88 5.36 5.62 9.10
CA GLY A 88 5.78 4.70 10.12
C GLY A 88 4.67 3.72 10.47
N PHE A 89 4.97 2.44 10.52
CA PHE A 89 4.08 1.34 10.90
C PHE A 89 4.87 0.22 11.58
N ASN A 90 4.18 -0.64 12.33
CA ASN A 90 4.80 -1.82 12.92
C ASN A 90 4.81 -2.98 11.89
N PRO A 91 5.97 -3.45 11.40
CA PRO A 91 6.03 -4.54 10.44
C PRO A 91 5.57 -5.89 11.02
N GLU A 92 5.50 -6.02 12.35
CA GLU A 92 4.98 -7.20 13.04
C GLU A 92 3.45 -7.14 13.24
N ASP A 93 2.84 -5.95 13.11
CA ASP A 93 1.39 -5.74 13.26
C ASP A 93 0.86 -4.63 12.33
N LEU A 94 0.73 -4.97 11.04
CA LEU A 94 0.23 -4.04 10.03
C LEU A 94 -1.24 -3.61 10.26
N TYR A 95 -2.01 -4.36 11.05
CA TYR A 95 -3.40 -4.03 11.35
C TYR A 95 -3.53 -2.90 12.38
N ALA A 96 -2.46 -2.57 13.10
CA ALA A 96 -2.39 -1.37 13.93
C ALA A 96 -2.42 -0.08 13.09
N GLY A 97 -2.06 -0.17 11.81
CA GLY A 97 -2.05 0.95 10.88
C GLY A 97 -0.79 1.80 10.96
N LEU A 98 -0.92 3.04 10.50
CA LEU A 98 0.17 4.01 10.56
C LEU A 98 0.32 4.56 11.99
N GLU A 99 1.52 4.50 12.53
CA GLU A 99 1.94 5.18 13.75
C GLU A 99 2.47 6.58 13.48
N TYR A 100 2.92 6.82 12.25
CA TYR A 100 3.49 8.09 11.80
C TYR A 100 3.12 8.34 10.34
N LEU A 101 2.83 9.60 10.04
CA LEU A 101 2.68 10.08 8.67
C LEU A 101 3.10 11.54 8.60
N SER A 102 3.87 11.89 7.58
CA SER A 102 4.16 13.26 7.20
C SER A 102 4.05 13.39 5.69
N PHE A 103 3.34 14.39 5.20
CA PHE A 103 3.18 14.60 3.75
C PHE A 103 3.09 16.08 3.39
N ASP A 104 3.55 16.39 2.18
CA ASP A 104 3.38 17.67 1.49
C ASP A 104 3.15 17.37 0.01
N VAL A 105 1.89 17.44 -0.43
CA VAL A 105 1.41 16.85 -1.68
C VAL A 105 0.42 17.76 -2.41
N THR A 106 0.20 17.49 -3.70
CA THR A 106 -0.78 18.18 -4.55
C THR A 106 -1.64 17.19 -5.31
N ASP A 107 -2.90 17.57 -5.57
CA ASP A 107 -3.80 16.79 -6.40
C ASP A 107 -3.37 16.75 -7.88
N VAL A 108 -3.86 15.75 -8.62
CA VAL A 108 -3.64 15.60 -10.07
C VAL A 108 -4.01 16.85 -10.86
N GLY A 109 -5.03 17.60 -10.41
CA GLY A 109 -5.50 18.81 -11.07
C GLY A 109 -4.66 20.06 -10.77
N MET A 110 -3.69 19.99 -9.86
CA MET A 110 -2.97 21.14 -9.32
C MET A 110 -3.91 22.26 -8.84
N THR A 111 -5.00 21.86 -8.19
CA THR A 111 -6.02 22.75 -7.66
C THR A 111 -5.81 23.04 -6.18
N MET A 112 -5.37 22.02 -5.42
CA MET A 112 -5.23 22.05 -3.98
C MET A 112 -3.88 21.45 -3.56
N ALA A 113 -3.19 22.11 -2.65
CA ALA A 113 -2.03 21.56 -1.95
C ALA A 113 -2.41 21.15 -0.53
N PHE A 114 -1.83 20.05 -0.07
CA PHE A 114 -2.12 19.47 1.22
C PHE A 114 -0.83 19.21 1.98
N GLN A 115 -0.81 19.60 3.24
CA GLN A 115 0.27 19.24 4.15
C GLN A 115 -0.34 18.61 5.39
N GLY A 116 0.27 17.56 5.91
CA GLY A 116 -0.22 16.92 7.12
C GLY A 116 0.84 16.16 7.86
N PHE A 117 0.59 15.98 9.15
CA PHE A 117 1.51 15.33 10.07
C PHE A 117 0.75 14.68 11.23
N PHE A 118 1.13 13.45 11.57
CA PHE A 118 0.91 12.90 12.90
C PHE A 118 2.03 11.95 13.32
N ASP A 119 2.20 11.84 14.63
CA ASP A 119 3.09 10.88 15.28
C ASP A 119 2.39 10.38 16.56
N LEU A 120 1.86 9.16 16.52
CA LEU A 120 1.15 8.54 17.65
C LEU A 120 2.09 8.20 18.80
N ASN A 121 3.40 8.08 18.52
CA ASN A 121 4.43 7.82 19.51
C ASN A 121 4.91 9.13 20.19
N ASN A 122 4.59 10.29 19.62
CA ASN A 122 4.96 11.61 20.14
C ASN A 122 3.76 12.52 20.35
N GLN A 123 3.26 12.56 21.59
CA GLN A 123 2.10 13.38 21.97
C GLN A 123 2.39 14.90 22.06
N SER A 124 3.57 15.36 21.62
CA SER A 124 3.94 16.78 21.70
C SER A 124 3.14 17.65 20.72
N LEU A 125 2.66 17.08 19.62
CA LEU A 125 1.85 17.76 18.62
C LEU A 125 0.61 16.92 18.30
N PRO A 126 -0.60 17.52 18.26
CA PRO A 126 -1.76 16.81 17.77
C PRO A 126 -1.58 16.49 16.27
N PRO A 127 -2.20 15.41 15.77
CA PRO A 127 -2.39 15.23 14.34
C PRO A 127 -2.98 16.49 13.70
N GLN A 128 -2.40 16.95 12.60
CA GLN A 128 -2.81 18.21 11.98
C GLN A 128 -2.64 18.15 10.47
N PHE A 129 -3.58 18.74 9.74
CA PHE A 129 -3.48 18.93 8.31
C PHE A 129 -3.86 20.36 7.91
N THR A 130 -3.33 20.80 6.79
CA THR A 130 -3.65 22.06 6.14
C THR A 130 -3.90 21.82 4.66
N MET A 131 -4.81 22.60 4.11
CA MET A 131 -5.21 22.58 2.72
C MET A 131 -5.16 24.01 2.17
N PHE A 132 -4.48 24.19 1.04
CA PHE A 132 -4.29 25.46 0.37
C PHE A 132 -4.85 25.39 -1.04
N ASP A 133 -5.48 26.48 -1.49
CA ASP A 133 -5.86 26.63 -2.89
C ASP A 133 -4.62 27.06 -3.69
N PHE A 134 -4.29 26.30 -4.73
CA PHE A 134 -3.07 26.50 -5.50
C PHE A 134 -3.11 27.78 -6.34
N ALA A 135 -4.29 28.22 -6.78
CA ALA A 135 -4.46 29.40 -7.64
C ALA A 135 -4.32 30.71 -6.85
N SER A 136 -4.84 30.74 -5.63
CA SER A 136 -4.82 31.91 -4.75
C SER A 136 -3.66 31.91 -3.75
N GLY A 137 -3.12 30.73 -3.42
CA GLY A 137 -2.17 30.53 -2.32
C GLY A 137 -2.81 30.71 -0.94
N GLU A 138 -4.13 30.81 -0.85
CA GLU A 138 -4.83 31.01 0.41
C GLU A 138 -5.05 29.69 1.16
N LEU A 139 -4.88 29.76 2.48
CA LEU A 139 -5.24 28.68 3.39
C LEU A 139 -6.76 28.49 3.36
N THR A 140 -7.19 27.30 2.95
CA THR A 140 -8.61 26.94 2.85
C THR A 140 -9.08 26.23 4.12
N VAL A 141 -8.31 25.26 4.61
CA VAL A 141 -8.61 24.50 5.84
C VAL A 141 -7.34 24.29 6.64
N SER A 142 -7.44 24.37 7.96
CA SER A 142 -6.41 23.95 8.92
C SER A 142 -7.12 23.29 10.08
N ASP A 143 -6.92 21.99 10.25
CA ASP A 143 -7.67 21.23 11.25
C ASP A 143 -6.92 19.99 11.76
N VAL A 144 -7.49 19.35 12.77
CA VAL A 144 -7.07 18.06 13.30
C VAL A 144 -7.72 16.95 12.48
N PHE A 145 -6.93 15.92 12.20
CA PHE A 145 -7.44 14.68 11.60
C PHE A 145 -7.01 13.50 12.47
N SER A 146 -7.56 12.32 12.19
CA SER A 146 -7.21 11.11 12.92
C SER A 146 -7.12 9.92 11.97
N PRO A 147 -6.14 9.02 12.18
CA PRO A 147 -6.13 7.76 11.47
C PRO A 147 -7.29 6.88 11.95
N GLY A 148 -8.05 6.32 11.02
CA GLY A 148 -9.04 5.29 11.30
C GLY A 148 -8.46 3.89 11.38
N GLN A 149 -9.31 2.88 11.18
CA GLN A 149 -8.86 1.50 11.14
C GLN A 149 -8.10 1.21 9.84
N ALA A 150 -6.93 0.60 9.95
CA ALA A 150 -6.18 0.15 8.79
C ALA A 150 -6.76 -1.14 8.20
N SER A 151 -6.60 -1.30 6.89
CA SER A 151 -6.86 -2.57 6.20
C SER A 151 -5.60 -3.04 5.49
N VAL A 152 -5.39 -4.35 5.49
CA VAL A 152 -4.17 -4.97 4.95
C VAL A 152 -4.58 -6.04 3.96
N VAL A 153 -4.07 -5.93 2.74
CA VAL A 153 -4.26 -6.94 1.70
C VAL A 153 -2.94 -7.62 1.44
N SER A 154 -2.88 -8.92 1.70
CA SER A 154 -1.68 -9.69 1.39
C SER A 154 -1.41 -9.69 -0.11
N ALA A 155 -0.13 -9.60 -0.48
CA ALA A 155 0.29 -9.72 -1.86
C ALA A 155 -0.27 -11.00 -2.51
N PRO A 156 -0.68 -10.95 -3.79
CA PRO A 156 -1.23 -12.10 -4.48
C PRO A 156 -0.25 -13.29 -4.44
N ALA A 157 -0.73 -14.44 -3.95
CA ALA A 157 0.01 -15.71 -3.88
C ALA A 157 0.20 -16.34 -5.28
N THR A 158 0.73 -15.58 -6.22
CA THR A 158 0.88 -15.93 -7.64
C THR A 158 1.63 -17.25 -7.85
N LEU A 159 2.64 -17.55 -7.03
CA LEU A 159 3.34 -18.84 -7.05
C LEU A 159 2.43 -20.02 -6.69
N TRP A 160 1.56 -19.86 -5.70
CA TRP A 160 0.60 -20.90 -5.33
C TRP A 160 -0.45 -21.12 -6.42
N LEU A 161 -0.94 -20.04 -7.03
CA LEU A 161 -1.85 -20.12 -8.18
C LEU A 161 -1.18 -20.80 -9.37
N LEU A 162 0.09 -20.53 -9.63
CA LEU A 162 0.88 -21.21 -10.66
C LEU A 162 0.99 -22.70 -10.37
N PHE A 163 1.37 -23.09 -9.14
CA PHE A 163 1.46 -24.49 -8.76
C PHE A 163 0.11 -25.20 -8.81
N ALA A 164 -0.97 -24.56 -8.37
CA ALA A 164 -2.32 -25.10 -8.47
C ALA A 164 -2.73 -25.33 -9.94
N SER A 165 -2.41 -24.38 -10.82
CA SER A 165 -2.68 -24.51 -12.26
C SER A 165 -1.90 -25.67 -12.90
N ALA A 166 -0.61 -25.79 -12.60
CA ALA A 166 0.24 -26.87 -13.08
C ALA A 166 -0.21 -28.24 -12.55
N GLY A 167 -0.57 -28.32 -11.27
CA GLY A 167 -1.14 -29.51 -10.66
C GLY A 167 -2.46 -29.93 -11.31
N GLY A 168 -3.36 -28.98 -11.58
CA GLY A 168 -4.61 -29.23 -12.29
C GLY A 168 -4.40 -29.75 -13.71
N LEU A 169 -3.44 -29.19 -14.44
CA LEU A 169 -3.02 -29.65 -15.78
C LEU A 169 -2.52 -31.10 -15.75
N LEU A 170 -1.67 -31.46 -14.78
CA LEU A 170 -1.14 -32.82 -14.63
C LEU A 170 -2.24 -33.84 -14.29
N LEU A 171 -3.21 -33.46 -13.45
CA LEU A 171 -4.38 -34.30 -13.12
C LEU A 171 -5.26 -34.53 -14.35
N ARG A 172 -5.47 -33.50 -15.19
CA ARG A 172 -6.21 -33.63 -16.45
C ARG A 172 -5.54 -34.60 -17.42
N GLN A 173 -4.22 -34.50 -17.60
CA GLN A 173 -3.48 -35.40 -18.49
C GLN A 173 -3.56 -36.87 -18.06
N ARG A 174 -3.50 -37.13 -16.75
CA ARG A 174 -3.68 -38.50 -16.22
C ARG A 174 -5.05 -39.07 -16.57
N ARG A 175 -6.11 -38.26 -16.51
CA ARG A 175 -7.47 -38.71 -16.81
C ARG A 175 -7.68 -39.04 -18.29
N GLN A 176 -7.03 -38.31 -19.20
CA GLN A 176 -7.13 -38.56 -20.64
C GLN A 176 -6.36 -39.81 -21.10
N ASN A 177 -5.31 -40.23 -20.38
CA ASN A 177 -4.53 -41.42 -20.72
C ASN A 177 -5.07 -42.73 -20.10
N MET A 178 -6.19 -42.66 -19.38
CA MET A 178 -6.86 -43.82 -18.75
C MET A 178 -8.19 -44.19 -19.43
N VAL A 179 -8.50 -43.57 -20.58
CA VAL A 179 -9.57 -43.94 -21.52
C VAL A 179 -8.91 -44.47 -22.79
#